data_AF-A0A7V9WNJ1-F1
#
_entry.id   AF-A0A7V9WNJ1-F1
#
_cell.length_a   1.000
_cell.length_b   1.000
_cell.length_c   1.000
_cell.angle_alpha   90.00
_cell.angle_beta   90.00
_cell.angle_gamma   90.00
#
_symmetry.space_group_name_H-M   'P 1'
#
loop_
_entity.id
_entity.type
_entity.pdbx_description
1 polymer ?
#
loop_
_entity_poly.entity_id
_entity_poly.type
_entity_poly.pdbx_seq_one_letter_code
_entity_poly.pdbx_strand_id
1 'polypeptide(L)'
;PPKGGATPLERLRWGAEQMADRQRNDDDRWLFELWLELLAQAARDPELAKLAASFWSGNRAMLTQITEATFAEVGRDLPLEAEHLATAQIALDIGLAVQHLVDPEAVPLDIYPKLWALLFGRFVTPPSAE
;
A
#
# COMPACT_ATOMS: atom_id res chain seq x y z
N PRO A 1 -5.73 -7.84 -12.49
CA PRO A 1 -6.74 -7.02 -11.80
C PRO A 1 -7.93 -7.90 -11.43
N PRO A 2 -8.65 -7.60 -10.33
CA PRO A 2 -9.86 -8.32 -9.97
C PRO A 2 -10.90 -8.20 -11.09
N LYS A 3 -11.68 -9.26 -11.32
CA LYS A 3 -12.76 -9.23 -12.32
C LYS A 3 -13.82 -8.19 -11.92
N GLY A 4 -14.58 -7.69 -12.91
CA GLY A 4 -15.75 -6.87 -12.63
C GLY A 4 -16.70 -7.62 -11.68
N GLY A 5 -17.01 -7.02 -10.53
CA GLY A 5 -17.79 -7.65 -9.46
C GLY A 5 -16.99 -8.20 -8.27
N ALA A 6 -15.66 -8.03 -8.24
CA ALA A 6 -14.87 -8.38 -7.06
C ALA A 6 -15.25 -7.53 -5.84
N THR A 7 -15.46 -8.19 -4.71
CA THR A 7 -15.75 -7.54 -3.43
C THR A 7 -14.60 -6.65 -2.99
N PRO A 8 -14.84 -5.60 -2.18
CA PRO A 8 -13.78 -4.75 -1.66
C PRO A 8 -12.66 -5.53 -0.92
N LEU A 9 -13.01 -6.61 -0.22
CA LEU A 9 -12.04 -7.49 0.43
C LEU A 9 -11.15 -8.25 -0.58
N GLU A 10 -11.72 -8.75 -1.69
CA GLU A 10 -10.94 -9.37 -2.77
C GLU A 10 -10.02 -8.36 -3.45
N ARG A 11 -10.48 -7.12 -3.66
CA ARG A 11 -9.64 -6.05 -4.22
C ARG A 11 -8.50 -5.67 -3.29
N LEU A 12 -8.76 -5.59 -1.98
CA LEU A 12 -7.75 -5.35 -0.95
C LEU A 12 -6.68 -6.45 -0.96
N ARG A 13 -7.10 -7.72 -0.98
CA ARG A 13 -6.19 -8.87 -1.04
C ARG A 13 -5.37 -8.88 -2.32
N TRP A 14 -6.01 -8.67 -3.46
CA TRP A 14 -5.32 -8.58 -4.75
C TRP A 14 -4.28 -7.45 -4.74
N GLY A 15 -4.62 -6.26 -4.22
CA GLY A 15 -3.67 -5.16 -4.08
C GLY A 15 -2.43 -5.54 -3.25
N ALA A 16 -2.64 -6.26 -2.14
CA ALA A 16 -1.56 -6.77 -1.30
C ALA A 16 -0.70 -7.83 -2.00
N GLU A 17 -1.31 -8.71 -2.80
CA GLU A 17 -0.60 -9.67 -3.64
C GLU A 17 0.28 -8.96 -4.67
N GLN A 18 -0.24 -7.92 -5.34
CA GLN A 18 0.54 -7.13 -6.29
C GLN A 18 1.71 -6.39 -5.63
N MET A 19 1.56 -5.89 -4.40
CA MET A 19 2.67 -5.28 -3.65
C MET A 19 3.77 -6.30 -3.36
N ALA A 20 3.40 -7.50 -2.91
CA ALA A 20 4.34 -8.60 -2.73
C ALA A 20 5.02 -9.02 -4.04
N ASP A 21 4.28 -9.11 -5.15
CA ASP A 21 4.83 -9.52 -6.45
C ASP A 21 5.87 -8.54 -6.99
N ARG A 22 5.71 -7.23 -6.76
CA ARG A 22 6.73 -6.23 -7.13
C ARG A 22 8.07 -6.52 -6.46
N GLN A 23 8.07 -7.03 -5.23
CA GLN A 23 9.31 -7.37 -4.53
C GLN A 23 9.91 -8.71 -5.00
N ARG A 24 9.11 -9.58 -5.62
CA ARG A 24 9.59 -10.84 -6.23
C ARG A 24 10.18 -10.64 -7.63
N ASN A 25 9.73 -9.60 -8.33
CA ASN A 25 10.20 -9.29 -9.68
C ASN A 25 11.53 -8.52 -9.59
N ASP A 26 12.55 -9.00 -10.29
CA ASP A 26 13.90 -8.42 -10.21
C ASP A 26 13.97 -6.97 -10.71
N ASP A 27 13.23 -6.61 -11.78
CA ASP A 27 13.23 -5.26 -12.33
C ASP A 27 12.54 -4.26 -11.36
N ASP A 28 11.40 -4.66 -10.81
CA ASP A 28 10.67 -3.85 -9.83
C ASP A 28 11.44 -3.73 -8.50
N ARG A 29 12.09 -4.82 -8.06
CA ARG A 29 12.96 -4.82 -6.89
C ARG A 29 14.16 -3.88 -7.09
N TRP A 30 14.79 -3.92 -8.27
CA TRP A 30 15.87 -2.99 -8.61
C TRP A 30 15.41 -1.53 -8.57
N LEU A 31 14.22 -1.21 -9.10
CA LEU A 31 13.63 0.12 -8.99
C LEU A 31 13.39 0.54 -7.53
N PHE A 32 12.98 -0.40 -6.67
CA PHE A 32 12.80 -0.13 -5.25
C PHE A 32 14.13 0.15 -4.53
N GLU A 33 15.20 -0.60 -4.84
CA GLU A 33 16.55 -0.33 -4.31
C GLU A 33 17.03 1.07 -4.69
N LEU A 34 16.90 1.44 -5.98
CA LEU A 34 17.23 2.79 -6.46
C LEU A 34 16.40 3.88 -5.77
N TRP A 35 15.12 3.59 -5.50
CA TRP A 35 14.26 4.48 -4.76
C TRP A 35 14.74 4.70 -3.31
N LEU A 36 15.25 3.67 -2.63
CA LEU A 36 15.84 3.82 -1.29
C LEU A 36 17.09 4.69 -1.31
N GLU A 37 17.94 4.56 -2.33
CA GLU A 37 19.09 5.44 -2.52
C GLU A 37 18.66 6.90 -2.70
N LEU A 38 17.65 7.13 -3.54
CA LEU A 38 17.08 8.46 -3.74
C LEU A 38 16.54 9.04 -2.43
N LEU A 39 15.82 8.26 -1.63
CA LEU A 39 15.30 8.71 -0.33
C LEU A 39 16.41 9.06 0.66
N ALA A 40 17.49 8.28 0.70
CA ALA A 40 18.64 8.57 1.53
C ALA A 40 19.33 9.89 1.13
N GLN A 41 19.36 10.19 -0.16
CA GLN A 41 19.89 11.46 -0.69
C GLN A 41 18.93 12.63 -0.51
N ALA A 42 17.61 12.41 -0.62
CA ALA A 42 16.58 13.43 -0.43
C ALA A 42 16.64 14.09 0.95
N ALA A 43 17.15 13.40 1.97
CA ALA A 43 17.39 13.99 3.29
C ALA A 43 18.47 15.10 3.29
N ARG A 44 19.24 15.23 2.22
CA ARG A 44 20.37 16.17 2.08
C ARG A 44 20.25 17.09 0.87
N ASP A 45 19.37 16.77 -0.09
CA ASP A 45 19.18 17.53 -1.32
C ASP A 45 17.70 17.95 -1.49
N PRO A 46 17.39 19.26 -1.45
CA PRO A 46 16.01 19.76 -1.59
C PRO A 46 15.32 19.43 -2.92
N GLU A 47 16.06 19.31 -4.02
CA GLU A 47 15.47 18.97 -5.32
C GLU A 47 15.09 17.49 -5.38
N LEU A 48 15.94 16.61 -4.82
CA LEU A 48 15.60 15.20 -4.65
C LEU A 48 14.45 15.02 -3.65
N ALA A 49 14.36 15.83 -2.60
CA ALA A 49 13.22 15.83 -1.69
C ALA A 49 11.90 16.18 -2.39
N LYS A 50 11.90 17.19 -3.29
CA LYS A 50 10.73 17.53 -4.10
C LYS A 50 10.34 16.40 -5.05
N LEU A 51 11.32 15.78 -5.71
CA LEU A 51 11.08 14.64 -6.57
C LEU A 51 10.42 13.50 -5.78
N ALA A 52 10.99 13.16 -4.62
CA ALA A 52 10.44 12.12 -3.75
C ALA A 52 9.00 12.44 -3.28
N ALA A 53 8.76 13.69 -2.87
CA ALA A 53 7.46 14.17 -2.44
C ALA A 53 6.41 14.06 -3.56
N SER A 54 6.79 14.33 -4.81
CA SER A 54 5.86 14.23 -5.95
C SER A 54 5.39 12.78 -6.18
N PHE A 55 6.31 11.82 -6.12
CA PHE A 55 5.97 10.39 -6.22
C PHE A 55 5.03 9.96 -5.09
N TRP A 56 5.33 10.32 -3.84
CA TRP A 56 4.45 10.03 -2.71
C TRP A 56 3.08 10.70 -2.82
N SER A 57 3.01 11.94 -3.31
CA SER A 57 1.73 12.64 -3.49
C SER A 57 0.83 11.94 -4.52
N GLY A 58 1.41 11.43 -5.62
CA GLY A 58 0.68 10.64 -6.62
C GLY A 58 0.12 9.34 -6.04
N ASN A 59 0.94 8.58 -5.33
CA ASN A 59 0.51 7.33 -4.69
C ASN A 59 -0.55 7.56 -3.61
N ARG A 60 -0.39 8.61 -2.78
CA ARG A 60 -1.41 8.99 -1.80
C ARG A 60 -2.71 9.36 -2.47
N ALA A 61 -2.70 10.22 -3.47
CA ALA A 61 -3.92 10.65 -4.16
C ALA A 61 -4.69 9.46 -4.76
N MET A 62 -3.97 8.51 -5.40
CA MET A 62 -4.57 7.30 -5.92
C MET A 62 -5.20 6.44 -4.80
N LEU A 63 -4.48 6.19 -3.71
CA LEU A 63 -4.99 5.38 -2.59
C LEU A 63 -6.13 6.07 -1.84
N THR A 64 -6.12 7.40 -1.73
CA THR A 64 -7.22 8.20 -1.19
C THR A 64 -8.50 7.94 -1.97
N GLN A 65 -8.46 8.04 -3.30
CA GLN A 65 -9.62 7.80 -4.15
C GLN A 65 -10.13 6.36 -4.02
N ILE A 66 -9.23 5.37 -3.99
CA ILE A 66 -9.60 3.95 -3.79
C ILE A 66 -10.28 3.76 -2.42
N THR A 67 -9.75 4.42 -1.39
CA THR A 67 -10.27 4.32 -0.02
C THR A 67 -11.66 4.95 0.08
N GLU A 68 -11.85 6.16 -0.44
CA GLU A 68 -13.15 6.85 -0.47
C GLU A 68 -14.20 6.04 -1.22
N ALA A 69 -13.87 5.57 -2.43
CA ALA A 69 -14.77 4.75 -3.24
C ALA A 69 -15.15 3.45 -2.51
N THR A 70 -14.18 2.82 -1.84
CA THR A 70 -14.43 1.59 -1.09
C THR A 70 -15.36 1.82 0.09
N PHE A 71 -15.14 2.88 0.89
CA PHE A 71 -15.99 3.21 2.03
C PHE A 71 -17.42 3.58 1.60
N ALA A 72 -17.56 4.32 0.50
CA ALA A 72 -18.85 4.61 -0.11
C ALA A 72 -19.57 3.33 -0.58
N GLU A 73 -18.85 2.39 -1.20
CA GLU A 73 -19.41 1.11 -1.67
C GLU A 73 -19.92 0.23 -0.51
N VAL A 74 -19.20 0.19 0.62
CA VAL A 74 -19.61 -0.61 1.78
C VAL A 74 -20.58 0.11 2.71
N GLY A 75 -20.95 1.36 2.41
CA GLY A 75 -21.87 2.17 3.20
C GLY A 75 -21.35 2.50 4.61
N ARG A 76 -20.03 2.74 4.74
CA ARG A 76 -19.41 3.11 6.03
C ARG A 76 -18.83 4.51 5.97
N ASP A 77 -18.86 5.18 7.11
CA ASP A 77 -18.12 6.43 7.31
C ASP A 77 -16.63 6.17 7.47
N LEU A 78 -15.83 7.09 6.94
CA LEU A 78 -14.38 7.10 7.12
C LEU A 78 -14.04 7.41 8.59
N PRO A 79 -13.28 6.57 9.30
CA PRO A 79 -12.93 6.81 10.70
C PRO A 79 -11.91 7.95 10.88
N LEU A 80 -11.25 8.33 9.79
CA LEU A 80 -10.33 9.46 9.64
C LEU A 80 -10.25 9.80 8.14
N GLU A 81 -9.70 10.95 7.80
CA GLU A 81 -9.54 11.36 6.40
C GLU A 81 -8.82 10.28 5.58
N ALA A 82 -9.33 9.99 4.38
CA ALA A 82 -8.84 8.91 3.54
C ALA A 82 -7.35 9.05 3.17
N GLU A 83 -6.84 10.28 3.08
CA GLU A 83 -5.42 10.55 2.84
C GLU A 83 -4.52 10.04 3.98
N HIS A 84 -4.97 10.11 5.24
CA HIS A 84 -4.22 9.57 6.36
C HIS A 84 -4.19 8.03 6.33
N LEU A 85 -5.28 7.38 5.91
CA LEU A 85 -5.32 5.93 5.69
C LEU A 85 -4.38 5.52 4.54
N ALA A 86 -4.40 6.26 3.43
CA ALA A 86 -3.49 6.06 2.31
C ALA A 86 -2.02 6.19 2.74
N THR A 87 -1.71 7.20 3.55
CA THR A 87 -0.36 7.40 4.12
C THR A 87 0.07 6.21 4.96
N ALA A 88 -0.81 5.70 5.84
CA ALA A 88 -0.51 4.54 6.67
C ALA A 88 -0.28 3.26 5.86
N GLN A 89 -1.05 3.06 4.78
CA GLN A 89 -0.85 1.92 3.86
C GLN A 89 0.51 1.99 3.16
N ILE A 90 0.91 3.17 2.67
CA ILE A 90 2.22 3.38 2.05
C ILE A 90 3.35 3.11 3.05
N ALA A 91 3.22 3.63 4.27
CA ALA A 91 4.24 3.43 5.31
C ALA A 91 4.40 1.96 5.67
N LEU A 92 3.30 1.21 5.76
CA LEU A 92 3.32 -0.23 6.03
C LEU A 92 3.96 -1.02 4.88
N ASP A 93 3.59 -0.73 3.62
CA ASP A 93 4.17 -1.35 2.44
C ASP A 93 5.69 -1.13 2.37
N ILE A 94 6.13 0.12 2.44
CA ILE A 94 7.57 0.45 2.40
C ILE A 94 8.31 -0.22 3.55
N GLY A 95 7.75 -0.17 4.77
CA GLY A 95 8.38 -0.78 5.95
C GLY A 95 8.59 -2.28 5.80
N LEU A 96 7.63 -3.00 5.21
CA LEU A 96 7.76 -4.44 4.96
C LEU A 96 8.71 -4.73 3.81
N ALA A 97 8.67 -3.94 2.74
CA ALA A 97 9.56 -4.10 1.60
C ALA A 97 11.03 -3.88 1.99
N VAL A 98 11.33 -2.85 2.81
CA VAL A 98 12.67 -2.61 3.34
C VAL A 98 13.15 -3.77 4.22
N GLN A 99 12.28 -4.28 5.10
CA GLN A 99 12.67 -5.41 5.96
C GLN A 99 12.89 -6.68 5.15
N HIS A 100 12.00 -7.00 4.20
CA HIS A 100 12.16 -8.15 3.31
C HIS A 100 13.44 -8.07 2.47
N LEU A 101 13.78 -6.87 1.98
CA LEU A 101 14.99 -6.65 1.20
C LEU A 101 16.27 -7.04 1.97
N VAL A 102 16.28 -6.81 3.28
CA VAL A 102 17.45 -7.05 4.14
C VAL A 102 17.42 -8.44 4.78
N ASP A 103 16.25 -8.91 5.19
CA ASP A 103 16.04 -10.20 5.87
C ASP A 103 14.77 -10.88 5.32
N PRO A 104 14.88 -11.52 4.15
CA PRO A 104 13.73 -12.12 3.48
C PRO A 104 13.18 -13.35 4.21
N GLU A 105 13.99 -14.01 5.05
CA GLU A 105 13.57 -15.16 5.85
C GLU A 105 12.70 -14.72 7.03
N ALA A 106 13.06 -13.64 7.72
CA ALA A 106 12.27 -13.11 8.83
C ALA A 106 10.99 -12.41 8.38
N VAL A 107 11.00 -11.77 7.21
CA VAL A 107 9.84 -11.03 6.67
C VAL A 107 9.46 -11.58 5.29
N PRO A 108 8.81 -12.75 5.21
CA PRO A 108 8.45 -13.34 3.94
C PRO A 108 7.28 -12.60 3.29
N LEU A 109 7.28 -12.47 1.96
CA LEU A 109 6.28 -11.69 1.21
C LEU A 109 4.85 -12.27 1.25
N ASP A 110 4.67 -13.51 1.70
CA ASP A 110 3.34 -14.12 1.84
C ASP A 110 2.52 -13.53 3.00
N ILE A 111 3.16 -12.73 3.88
CA ILE A 111 2.46 -12.02 4.95
C ILE A 111 1.61 -10.86 4.46
N TYR A 112 1.91 -10.29 3.28
CA TYR A 112 1.23 -9.10 2.76
C TYR A 112 -0.30 -9.27 2.69
N PRO A 113 -0.86 -10.27 1.99
CA PRO A 113 -2.32 -10.42 1.92
C PRO A 113 -2.96 -10.69 3.29
N LYS A 114 -2.26 -11.44 4.16
CA LYS A 114 -2.72 -11.77 5.51
C LYS A 114 -2.80 -10.53 6.39
N LEU A 115 -1.76 -9.68 6.35
CA LEU A 115 -1.67 -8.48 7.16
C LEU A 115 -2.64 -7.39 6.67
N TRP A 116 -2.80 -7.22 5.36
CA TRP A 116 -3.79 -6.27 4.83
C TRP A 116 -5.21 -6.70 5.19
N ALA A 117 -5.53 -7.99 5.07
CA ALA A 117 -6.82 -8.51 5.52
C ALA A 117 -7.04 -8.31 7.03
N LEU A 118 -6.02 -8.52 7.86
CA LEU A 118 -6.11 -8.32 9.31
C LEU A 118 -6.34 -6.84 9.68
N LEU A 119 -5.54 -5.94 9.11
CA LEU A 119 -5.55 -4.52 9.50
C LEU A 119 -6.69 -3.74 8.84
N PHE A 120 -7.02 -4.06 7.59
CA PHE A 120 -7.96 -3.29 6.79
C PHE A 120 -9.25 -4.04 6.42
N GLY A 121 -9.29 -5.38 6.58
CA GLY A 121 -10.44 -6.21 6.18
C GLY A 121 -11.75 -5.78 6.83
N ARG A 122 -11.72 -5.39 8.11
CA ARG A 122 -12.91 -4.92 8.85
C ARG A 122 -13.54 -3.65 8.26
N PHE A 123 -12.74 -2.82 7.59
CA PHE A 123 -13.21 -1.56 7.00
C PHE A 123 -13.86 -1.77 5.64
N VAL A 124 -13.44 -2.82 4.93
CA VAL A 124 -13.89 -3.13 3.56
C VAL A 124 -14.92 -4.27 3.53
N THR A 125 -15.29 -4.79 4.69
CA THR A 125 -16.38 -5.77 4.81
C THR A 125 -17.66 -5.03 5.21
N PRO A 126 -18.78 -5.21 4.50
CA PRO A 126 -20.06 -4.65 4.92
C PRO A 126 -20.36 -5.03 6.38
N PRO A 127 -20.99 -4.16 7.18
CA PRO A 127 -21.50 -4.58 8.47
C PRO A 127 -22.46 -5.75 8.24
N SER A 128 -22.30 -6.83 9.01
CA SER A 128 -23.30 -7.90 9.05
C SER A 128 -24.66 -7.26 9.32
N ALA A 129 -25.67 -7.56 8.50
CA ALA A 129 -27.04 -7.21 8.85
C ALA A 129 -27.39 -7.99 10.13
N GLU A 130 -27.45 -7.31 11.27
CA GLU A 130 -28.14 -7.80 12.47
C GLU A 130 -29.65 -7.73 12.27
#